data_AF-A0A6C0L0Y7-F1
#
_entry.id   AF-A0A6C0L0Y7-F1
#
_cell.length_a   1.000
_cell.length_b   1.000
_cell.length_c   1.000
_cell.angle_alpha   90.00
_cell.angle_beta   90.00
_cell.angle_gamma   90.00
#
_symmetry.space_group_name_H-M   'P 1'
#
loop_
_entity.id
_entity.type
_entity.pdbx_description
1 polymer ?
#
loop_
_entity_poly.entity_id
_entity_poly.type
_entity_poly.pdbx_seq_one_letter_code
_entity_poly.pdbx_strand_id
1 'polypeptide(L)' 'MNNTSSDNQRFKKSLDELLNLYIESMNDYERIAYKIAKNNLESSYDMEKSIGFIEFIKKHNYSIINE' A
#
# COMPACT_ATOMS: atom_id res chain seq x y z
N MET A 1 31.90 4.20 -20.40
CA MET A 1 31.83 3.67 -19.02
C MET A 1 31.12 4.74 -18.22
N ASN A 2 29.83 4.60 -17.86
CA ASN A 2 29.31 3.63 -16.91
C ASN A 2 27.88 3.22 -17.27
N ASN A 3 27.64 1.92 -17.41
CA ASN A 3 26.29 1.34 -17.32
C ASN A 3 25.88 1.40 -15.84
N THR A 4 25.22 2.47 -15.41
CA THR A 4 24.43 2.44 -14.18
C THR A 4 23.12 1.72 -14.48
N SER A 5 23.20 0.39 -14.47
CA SER A 5 22.06 -0.47 -14.22
C SER A 5 21.57 -0.14 -12.81
N SER A 6 20.65 0.82 -12.71
CA SER A 6 19.95 1.13 -11.47
C SER A 6 19.02 -0.04 -11.16
N ASP A 7 19.55 -1.07 -10.51
CA ASP A 7 18.75 -2.08 -9.84
C ASP A 7 17.94 -1.37 -8.75
N ASN A 8 16.71 -0.99 -9.09
CA ASN A 8 15.69 -0.48 -8.19
C ASN A 8 15.40 -1.57 -7.14
N GLN A 9 16.13 -1.54 -6.03
CA GLN A 9 15.96 -2.51 -4.96
C GLN A 9 14.62 -2.24 -4.26
N ARG A 10 13.57 -2.93 -4.70
CA ARG A 10 12.23 -2.84 -4.11
C ARG A 10 12.22 -3.50 -2.73
N PHE A 11 11.67 -2.82 -1.75
CA PHE A 11 11.54 -3.35 -0.40
C PHE A 11 10.44 -4.41 -0.38
N LYS A 12 10.84 -5.67 -0.19
CA LYS A 12 9.91 -6.80 -0.14
C LYS A 12 9.26 -6.90 1.23
N LYS A 13 7.92 -6.92 1.27
CA LYS A 13 7.11 -7.09 2.47
C LYS A 13 5.87 -7.93 2.16
N SER A 14 5.36 -8.64 3.15
CA SER A 14 4.07 -9.32 3.00
C SER A 14 2.96 -8.30 2.77
N LEU A 15 1.88 -8.77 2.17
CA LEU A 15 0.70 -7.94 1.93
C LEU A 15 0.14 -7.34 3.23
N ASP A 16 0.02 -8.16 4.28
CA ASP A 16 -0.50 -7.74 5.58
C ASP A 16 0.38 -6.67 6.24
N GLU A 17 1.71 -6.80 6.15
CA GLU A 17 2.63 -5.75 6.62
C GLU A 17 2.41 -4.43 5.89
N LEU A 18 2.23 -4.47 4.57
CA LEU A 18 2.03 -3.26 3.77
C LEU A 18 0.69 -2.60 4.06
N LEU A 19 -0.38 -3.38 4.24
CA LEU A 19 -1.71 -2.86 4.61
C LEU A 19 -1.64 -2.16 5.97
N ASN A 20 -0.97 -2.77 6.95
CA ASN A 20 -0.78 -2.16 8.27
C ASN A 20 0.01 -0.85 8.19
N LEU A 21 1.14 -0.84 7.47
CA LEU A 21 1.92 0.39 7.27
C LEU A 21 1.12 1.49 6.58
N TYR A 22 0.30 1.13 5.60
CA TYR A 22 -0.57 2.08 4.92
C TYR A 22 -1.61 2.68 5.87
N ILE A 23 -2.29 1.85 6.68
CA ILE A 23 -3.25 2.32 7.69
C ILE A 23 -2.55 3.18 8.75
N GLU A 24 -1.34 2.84 9.16
CA GLU A 24 -0.54 3.62 10.10
C GLU A 24 -0.15 4.99 9.56
N SER A 25 0.14 5.07 8.26
CA SER A 25 0.51 6.32 7.59
C SER A 25 -0.65 7.32 7.43
N MET A 26 -1.90 6.86 7.61
CA MET A 26 -3.09 7.70 7.44
C MET A 26 -3.20 8.77 8.53
N ASN A 27 -3.50 9.99 8.11
CA ASN A 27 -3.98 11.06 9.00
C ASN A 27 -5.45 10.84 9.42
N ASP A 28 -5.95 11.69 10.31
CA ASP A 28 -7.30 11.55 10.88
C ASP A 28 -8.41 11.56 9.81
N TYR A 29 -8.30 12.42 8.80
CA TYR A 29 -9.28 12.49 7.71
C TYR A 29 -9.28 11.23 6.84
N GLU A 30 -8.08 10.73 6.51
CA GLU A 30 -7.91 9.50 5.73
C GLU A 30 -8.45 8.28 6.49
N ARG A 31 -8.22 8.21 7.81
CA ARG A 31 -8.78 7.15 8.67
C ARG A 31 -10.30 7.18 8.70
N ILE A 32 -10.91 8.37 8.76
CA ILE A 32 -12.37 8.51 8.72
C ILE A 32 -12.91 8.04 7.36
N ALA A 33 -12.31 8.50 6.25
CA ALA A 33 -12.70 8.09 4.91
C ALA A 33 -12.58 6.57 4.72
N TYR A 34 -11.49 5.96 5.19
CA TYR A 34 -11.29 4.52 5.19
C TYR A 34 -12.39 3.79 5.97
N LYS A 35 -12.71 4.24 7.19
CA LYS A 35 -13.78 3.64 8.00
C LYS A 35 -15.15 3.73 7.30
N ILE A 36 -15.46 4.86 6.68
CA ILE A 36 -16.71 5.04 5.92
C ILE A 36 -16.75 4.06 4.73
N ALA A 37 -15.67 3.99 3.94
CA ALA A 37 -15.60 3.09 2.80
C ALA A 37 -15.74 1.62 3.22
N LYS A 38 -15.01 1.21 4.27
CA LYS A 38 -15.08 -0.16 4.82
C LYS A 38 -16.47 -0.51 5.34
N ASN A 39 -17.13 0.42 6.04
CA ASN A 39 -18.48 0.18 6.57
C ASN A 39 -19.54 0.14 5.47
N ASN A 40 -19.41 0.94 4.42
CA ASN A 40 -20.40 1.00 3.34
C ASN A 40 -20.24 -0.13 2.31
N LEU A 41 -19.01 -0.61 2.12
CA LEU A 41 -18.70 -1.64 1.12
C LEU A 41 -18.55 -3.04 1.74
N GLU A 42 -18.43 -3.13 3.07
CA GLU A 42 -18.32 -4.36 3.86
C GLU A 42 -17.36 -5.38 3.22
N SER A 43 -17.86 -6.56 2.84
CA SER A 43 -17.09 -7.64 2.20
C SER A 43 -16.63 -7.32 0.79
N SER A 44 -17.18 -6.28 0.16
CA SER A 44 -16.78 -5.81 -1.16
C SER A 44 -15.64 -4.80 -1.10
N TYR A 45 -15.26 -4.34 0.10
CA TYR A 45 -14.12 -3.44 0.27
C TYR A 45 -12.81 -4.22 0.12
N ASP A 46 -12.04 -3.88 -0.92
CA ASP A 46 -10.72 -4.43 -1.17
C ASP A 46 -9.69 -3.30 -1.11
N MET A 47 -8.94 -3.25 0.00
CA MET A 47 -7.92 -2.21 0.21
C MET A 47 -6.77 -2.33 -0.79
N GLU A 48 -6.42 -3.54 -1.19
CA GLU A 48 -5.28 -3.84 -2.06
C GLU A 48 -5.48 -3.24 -3.46
N LYS A 49 -6.75 -3.17 -3.88
CA LYS A 49 -7.16 -2.57 -5.15
C LYS A 49 -7.43 -1.07 -5.06
N SER A 50 -7.36 -0.48 -3.87
CA SER A 50 -7.61 0.95 -3.70
C SER A 50 -6.47 1.77 -4.32
N ILE A 51 -6.83 2.88 -4.98
CA ILE A 51 -5.85 3.79 -5.61
C ILE A 51 -4.83 4.29 -4.58
N GLY A 52 -5.29 4.62 -3.36
CA GLY A 52 -4.42 5.11 -2.31
C GLY A 52 -3.35 4.10 -1.88
N PHE A 53 -3.70 2.82 -1.74
CA PHE A 53 -2.73 1.77 -1.41
C PHE A 53 -1.75 1.49 -2.57
N ILE A 54 -2.24 1.48 -3.82
CA ILE A 54 -1.40 1.31 -5.01
C ILE A 54 -0.36 2.44 -5.11
N GLU A 55 -0.78 3.68 -4.89
CA GLU A 55 0.12 4.84 -4.92
C GLU A 55 1.09 4.83 -3.72
N PHE A 56 0.65 4.37 -2.55
CA PHE A 56 1.52 4.17 -1.39
C PHE A 56 2.66 3.18 -1.69
N ILE A 57 2.35 2.01 -2.25
CA ILE A 57 3.36 1.01 -2.64
C ILE A 57 4.37 1.60 -3.63
N LYS A 58 3.89 2.31 -4.66
CA LYS A 58 4.76 2.94 -5.66
C LYS A 58 5.66 4.01 -5.04
N LYS A 59 5.09 4.91 -4.23
CA LYS A 59 5.82 6.01 -3.57
C LYS A 59 6.94 5.51 -2.67
N HIS A 60 6.72 4.39 -1.98
CA HIS A 60 7.68 3.80 -1.06
C HIS A 60 8.52 2.67 -1.67
N ASN A 61 8.36 2.41 -2.98
CA ASN A 61 9.09 1.37 -3.71
C ASN A 61 8.97 -0.03 -3.06
N TYR A 62 7.77 -0.39 -2.58
CA TYR A 62 7.50 -1.70 -2.01
C TYR A 62 7.18 -2.75 -3.09
N SER A 63 7.44 -4.01 -2.78
CA SER A 63 6.97 -5.19 -3.52
C SER A 63 6.29 -6.16 -2.56
N ILE A 64 5.13 -6.68 -2.95
CA ILE A 64 4.45 -7.74 -2.20
C ILE A 64 5.20 -9.06 -2.40
N ILE A 65 5.47 -9.78 -1.32
CA ILE A 65 5.88 -11.19 -1.36
C ILE A 65 4.66 -12.06 -1.08
N ASN A 66 4.47 -13.07 -1.94
CA ASN A 66 3.54 -14.16 -1.70
C ASN A 66 4.35 -15.27 -1.03
N GLU A 67 3.99 -15.63 0.21
CA GLU A 67 4.58 -16.78 0.92
C GLU A 67 4.15 -18.11 0.31
#